data_AF-A0A9D8Z8J8-F1
#
_entry.id   AF-A0A9D8Z8J8-F1
#
_cell.length_a   1.000
_cell.length_b   1.000
_cell.length_c   1.000
_cell.angle_alpha   90.00
_cell.angle_beta   90.00
_cell.angle_gamma   90.00
#
_symmetry.space_group_name_H-M   'P 1'
#
loop_
_entity.id
_entity.type
_entity.pdbx_description
1 polymer ?
#
loop_
_entity_poly.entity_id
_entity_poly.type
_entity_poly.pdbx_seq_one_letter_code
_entity_poly.pdbx_strand_id
1 'polypeptide(L)'
;MDEKKAVAGRLSSELNDPREIFVDGLEGEAHLAYGSMPNAIYIIDKEGIVRFKAPWNNSATTRKALDAVLAGRPANFKSYFKPAKPKIVLSTVNRAGTGSKADFFNSLPVLIWNVLIRNNIKTFFKRQSIRSASID
;
A
#
# COMPACT_ATOMS: atom_id res chain seq x y z
N MET A 1 0.26 -0.93 -23.15
CA MET A 1 -0.55 0.18 -22.58
C MET A 1 -2.04 -0.16 -22.55
N ASP A 2 -2.57 -0.74 -23.62
CA ASP A 2 -4.00 -1.07 -23.73
C ASP A 2 -4.49 -2.02 -22.64
N GLU A 3 -3.70 -3.02 -22.28
CA GLU A 3 -4.03 -3.92 -21.16
C GLU A 3 -4.17 -3.19 -19.82
N LYS A 4 -3.24 -2.26 -19.49
CA LYS A 4 -3.31 -1.44 -18.27
C LYS A 4 -4.61 -0.61 -18.27
N LYS A 5 -4.94 0.03 -19.39
CA LYS A 5 -6.18 0.83 -19.53
C LYS A 5 -7.44 -0.04 -19.43
N ALA A 6 -7.44 -1.22 -20.05
CA ALA A 6 -8.55 -2.16 -19.99
C ALA A 6 -8.79 -2.65 -18.56
N VAL A 7 -7.74 -3.00 -17.82
CA VAL A 7 -7.84 -3.39 -16.40
C VAL A 7 -8.34 -2.23 -15.53
N ALA A 8 -7.87 -1.00 -15.78
CA ALA A 8 -8.38 0.19 -15.09
C ALA A 8 -9.89 0.42 -15.37
N GLY A 9 -10.33 0.25 -16.61
CA GLY A 9 -11.74 0.38 -17.01
C GLY A 9 -12.66 -0.65 -16.33
N ARG A 10 -12.14 -1.82 -15.96
CA ARG A 10 -12.89 -2.83 -15.18
C ARG A 10 -13.21 -2.37 -13.76
N LEU A 11 -12.39 -1.51 -13.16
CA LEU A 11 -12.71 -0.98 -11.82
C LEU A 11 -13.99 -0.14 -11.84
N SER A 12 -14.15 0.69 -12.87
CA SER A 12 -15.38 1.47 -13.05
C SER A 12 -16.56 0.56 -13.41
N SER A 13 -16.41 -0.32 -14.40
CA SER A 13 -17.52 -1.13 -14.93
C SER A 13 -17.93 -2.34 -14.08
N GLU A 14 -17.00 -3.01 -13.37
CA GLU A 14 -17.29 -4.19 -12.56
C GLU A 14 -17.51 -3.87 -11.07
N LEU A 15 -16.82 -2.84 -10.54
CA LEU A 15 -16.86 -2.50 -9.10
C LEU A 15 -17.64 -1.22 -8.80
N ASN A 16 -18.18 -0.55 -9.83
CA ASN A 16 -18.86 0.74 -9.71
C ASN A 16 -18.03 1.75 -8.91
N ASP A 17 -16.71 1.76 -9.16
CA ASP A 17 -15.81 2.66 -8.47
C ASP A 17 -16.10 4.11 -8.93
N PRO A 18 -16.52 5.00 -8.02
CA PRO A 18 -16.90 6.36 -8.40
C PRO A 18 -15.68 7.29 -8.58
N ARG A 19 -14.47 6.81 -8.30
CA ARG A 19 -13.26 7.60 -8.33
C ARG A 19 -12.77 7.80 -9.76
N GLU A 20 -12.19 8.96 -10.02
CA GLU A 20 -11.43 9.20 -11.24
C GLU A 20 -10.16 8.32 -11.22
N ILE A 21 -9.89 7.64 -12.34
CA ILE A 21 -8.79 6.69 -12.46
C ILE A 21 -7.84 7.17 -13.54
N PHE A 22 -6.60 7.46 -13.13
CA PHE A 22 -5.48 7.73 -14.02
C PHE A 22 -4.61 6.48 -14.16
N VAL A 23 -4.07 6.26 -15.37
CA VAL A 23 -3.19 5.13 -15.67
C VAL A 23 -1.79 5.65 -15.95
N ASP A 24 -0.84 5.25 -15.12
CA ASP A 24 0.58 5.60 -15.26
C ASP A 24 1.20 4.97 -16.53
N GLY A 25 2.30 5.56 -17.00
CA GLY A 25 3.09 5.07 -18.11
C GLY A 25 3.62 3.65 -17.89
N LEU A 26 4.20 3.05 -18.93
CA LEU A 26 4.82 1.73 -18.79
C LEU A 26 6.08 1.79 -17.94
N GLU A 27 6.84 2.89 -18.04
CA GLU A 27 8.05 3.14 -17.27
C GLU A 27 7.76 3.57 -15.82
N GLY A 28 6.50 3.94 -15.52
CA GLY A 28 6.05 4.21 -14.16
C GLY A 28 6.51 5.55 -13.62
N GLU A 29 6.51 6.59 -14.46
CA GLU A 29 7.03 7.92 -14.15
C GLU A 29 6.34 8.51 -12.92
N ALA A 30 5.01 8.39 -12.81
CA ALA A 30 4.30 8.84 -11.62
C ALA A 30 4.61 7.93 -10.42
N HIS A 31 4.66 6.62 -10.59
CA HIS A 31 5.02 5.70 -9.52
C HIS A 31 6.39 6.04 -8.90
N LEU A 32 7.39 6.32 -9.74
CA LEU A 32 8.73 6.75 -9.35
C LEU A 32 8.72 8.12 -8.66
N ALA A 33 8.05 9.11 -9.26
CA ALA A 33 7.96 10.46 -8.68
C ALA A 33 7.29 10.46 -7.30
N TYR A 34 6.35 9.56 -7.07
CA TYR A 34 5.66 9.37 -5.79
C TYR A 34 6.36 8.33 -4.88
N GLY A 35 7.64 8.07 -5.10
CA GLY A 35 8.51 7.33 -4.17
C GLY A 35 8.38 5.81 -4.21
N SER A 36 7.84 5.25 -5.29
CA SER A 36 7.86 3.80 -5.60
C SER A 36 7.27 2.89 -4.53
N MET A 37 6.27 3.40 -3.80
CA MET A 37 5.60 2.62 -2.75
C MET A 37 4.44 1.81 -3.33
N PRO A 38 4.20 0.58 -2.82
CA PRO A 38 3.38 -0.41 -3.50
C PRO A 38 1.88 -0.09 -3.57
N ASN A 39 1.33 0.59 -2.56
CA ASN A 39 -0.08 0.96 -2.51
C ASN A 39 -0.21 2.27 -1.72
N ALA A 40 0.45 3.30 -2.24
CA ALA A 40 0.61 4.57 -1.56
C ALA A 40 -0.70 5.34 -1.43
N ILE A 41 -0.81 6.13 -0.37
CA ILE A 41 -1.83 7.17 -0.22
C ILE A 41 -1.15 8.51 -0.01
N TYR A 42 -1.71 9.51 -0.68
CA TYR A 42 -1.36 10.91 -0.53
C TYR A 42 -2.63 11.72 -0.24
N ILE A 43 -2.53 12.69 0.67
CA ILE A 43 -3.50 13.79 0.79
C ILE A 43 -2.75 15.05 0.40
N ILE A 44 -3.19 15.67 -0.69
CA ILE A 44 -2.61 16.87 -1.26
C ILE A 44 -3.66 17.98 -1.13
N ASP A 45 -3.28 19.13 -0.61
CA ASP A 45 -4.19 20.28 -0.52
C ASP A 45 -4.26 21.07 -1.84
N LYS A 46 -5.07 22.12 -1.85
CA LYS A 46 -5.28 22.97 -3.04
C LYS A 46 -4.03 23.77 -3.42
N GLU A 47 -3.09 23.95 -2.50
CA GLU A 47 -1.78 24.57 -2.73
C GLU A 47 -0.75 23.57 -3.29
N GLY A 48 -1.12 22.31 -3.46
CA GLY A 48 -0.23 21.26 -3.97
C GLY A 48 0.70 20.66 -2.90
N ILE A 49 0.45 20.94 -1.63
CA ILE A 49 1.28 20.47 -0.52
C ILE A 49 0.80 19.10 -0.03
N VAL A 50 1.72 18.16 0.07
CA VAL A 50 1.46 16.83 0.64
C VAL A 50 1.29 16.97 2.16
N ARG A 51 0.04 16.87 2.63
CA ARG A 51 -0.30 16.94 4.06
C ARG A 51 -0.26 15.59 4.76
N PHE A 52 -0.36 14.50 3.99
CA PHE A 52 -0.23 13.14 4.49
C PHE A 52 0.30 12.22 3.39
N LYS A 53 1.18 11.29 3.79
CA LYS A 53 1.73 10.25 2.93
C LYS A 53 1.81 8.95 3.70
N ALA A 54 1.38 7.85 3.08
CA ALA A 54 1.51 6.51 3.62
C ALA A 54 1.93 5.51 2.53
N PRO A 55 2.85 4.57 2.82
CA PRO A 55 3.29 3.55 1.86
C PRO A 55 2.23 2.48 1.57
N TRP A 56 1.26 2.34 2.47
CA TRP A 56 0.19 1.35 2.40
C TRP A 56 -1.15 2.00 2.67
N ASN A 57 -2.13 1.68 1.82
CA ASN A 57 -3.50 2.11 1.98
C ASN A 57 -4.14 1.46 3.21
N ASN A 58 -4.58 2.29 4.14
CA ASN A 58 -5.37 1.90 5.29
C ASN A 58 -6.51 2.91 5.48
N SER A 59 -7.74 2.51 5.17
CA SER A 59 -8.90 3.42 5.18
C SER A 59 -9.11 4.11 6.53
N ALA A 60 -8.88 3.42 7.66
CA ALA A 60 -9.05 3.99 8.99
C ALA A 60 -8.00 5.08 9.28
N THR A 61 -6.73 4.81 8.94
CA THR A 61 -5.65 5.80 9.10
C THR A 61 -5.84 6.98 8.14
N THR A 62 -6.20 6.71 6.88
CA THR A 62 -6.47 7.74 5.88
C THR A 62 -7.61 8.65 6.31
N ARG A 63 -8.69 8.09 6.87
CA ARG A 63 -9.81 8.89 7.39
C ARG A 63 -9.37 9.85 8.49
N LYS A 64 -8.61 9.34 9.48
CA LYS A 64 -8.05 10.17 10.56
C LYS A 64 -7.12 11.26 10.04
N ALA A 65 -6.28 10.94 9.05
CA ALA A 65 -5.41 11.89 8.40
C ALA A 65 -6.22 13.01 7.72
N LEU A 66 -7.23 12.64 6.94
CA LEU A 66 -8.11 13.60 6.26
C LEU A 66 -8.85 14.50 7.26
N ASP A 67 -9.40 13.93 8.34
CA ASP A 67 -10.06 14.71 9.40
C ASP A 67 -9.12 15.68 10.11
N ALA A 68 -7.85 15.30 10.30
CA ALA A 68 -6.86 16.21 10.86
C ALA A 68 -6.56 17.36 9.90
N VAL A 69 -6.33 17.06 8.62
CA VAL A 69 -6.06 18.08 7.58
C VAL A 69 -7.21 19.07 7.45
N LEU A 70 -8.46 18.58 7.39
CA LEU A 70 -9.65 19.42 7.30
C LEU A 70 -9.85 20.31 8.54
N ALA A 71 -9.39 19.86 9.71
CA ALA A 71 -9.41 20.63 10.95
C ALA A 71 -8.18 21.54 11.14
N GLY A 72 -7.31 21.68 10.12
CA GLY A 72 -6.08 22.48 10.21
C GLY A 72 -5.02 21.89 11.15
N ARG A 73 -5.09 20.60 11.47
CA ARG A 73 -4.17 19.90 12.36
C ARG A 73 -3.16 19.05 11.57
N PRO A 74 -1.95 18.82 12.12
CA PRO A 74 -0.97 17.95 11.48
C PRO A 74 -1.45 16.49 11.41
N ALA A 75 -1.26 15.83 10.27
CA ALA A 75 -1.68 14.46 10.02
C ALA A 75 -0.56 13.42 10.22
N ASN A 76 0.09 13.45 11.39
CA ASN A 76 1.23 12.57 11.71
C ASN A 76 0.79 11.17 12.17
N PHE A 77 0.15 10.40 11.28
CA PHE A 77 -0.33 9.06 11.60
C PHE A 77 0.52 7.96 10.96
N LYS A 78 0.82 6.90 11.71
CA LYS A 78 1.49 5.71 11.16
C LYS A 78 0.49 4.86 10.38
N SER A 79 0.81 4.55 9.13
CA SER A 79 0.09 3.52 8.36
C SER A 79 0.88 2.22 8.38
N TYR A 80 0.23 1.15 8.86
CA TYR A 80 0.80 -0.18 8.89
C TYR A 80 0.28 -1.00 7.72
N PHE A 81 1.13 -1.88 7.21
CA PHE A 81 0.73 -2.90 6.25
C PHE A 81 -0.40 -3.74 6.86
N LYS A 82 -1.53 -3.82 6.15
CA LYS A 82 -2.65 -4.69 6.49
C LYS A 82 -2.82 -5.72 5.37
N PRO A 83 -2.47 -7.00 5.61
CA PRO A 83 -2.64 -8.03 4.61
C PRO A 83 -4.10 -8.09 4.13
N ALA A 84 -4.29 -8.19 2.82
CA ALA A 84 -5.60 -8.46 2.25
C ALA A 84 -6.09 -9.85 2.68
N LYS A 85 -7.42 -10.02 2.82
CA LYS A 85 -8.00 -11.34 3.11
C LYS A 85 -7.68 -12.29 1.95
N PRO A 86 -7.43 -13.60 2.19
CA PRO A 86 -7.07 -14.55 1.13
C PRO A 86 -8.04 -14.55 -0.07
N LYS A 87 -9.35 -14.47 0.19
CA LYS A 87 -10.37 -14.37 -0.88
C LYS A 87 -10.16 -13.17 -1.80
N ILE A 88 -9.77 -12.02 -1.25
CA ILE A 88 -9.48 -10.81 -2.02
C ILE A 88 -8.19 -10.99 -2.82
N VAL A 89 -7.16 -11.59 -2.22
CA VAL A 89 -5.90 -11.91 -2.93
C VAL A 89 -6.17 -12.78 -4.16
N LEU A 90 -6.87 -13.91 -4.00
CA LEU A 90 -7.21 -14.80 -5.13
C LEU A 90 -8.05 -14.08 -6.19
N SER A 91 -9.04 -13.29 -5.74
CA SER A 91 -9.91 -12.50 -6.61
C SER A 91 -9.12 -11.47 -7.45
N THR A 92 -8.13 -10.81 -6.85
CA THR A 92 -7.25 -9.84 -7.53
C THR A 92 -6.30 -10.54 -8.49
N VAL A 93 -5.65 -11.63 -8.08
CA VAL A 93 -4.73 -12.40 -8.92
C VAL A 93 -5.42 -12.94 -10.18
N ASN A 94 -6.69 -13.33 -10.08
CA ASN A 94 -7.49 -13.74 -11.24
C ASN A 94 -7.81 -12.59 -12.22
N ARG A 95 -7.74 -11.33 -11.78
CA ARG A 95 -8.06 -10.15 -12.59
C ARG A 95 -6.83 -9.41 -13.13
N ALA A 96 -5.65 -9.67 -12.57
CA ALA A 96 -4.42 -8.90 -12.80
C ALA A 96 -3.84 -9.02 -14.22
N GLY A 97 -4.31 -9.97 -15.03
CA GLY A 97 -3.86 -10.19 -16.40
C GLY A 97 -3.12 -11.53 -16.58
N THR A 98 -2.73 -11.81 -17.82
CA THR A 98 -1.98 -13.02 -18.17
C THR A 98 -0.56 -12.91 -17.61
N GLY A 99 -0.02 -13.98 -17.01
CA GLY A 99 1.32 -13.98 -16.42
C GLY A 99 1.39 -13.52 -14.96
N SER A 100 0.52 -12.60 -14.51
CA SER A 100 0.55 -12.07 -13.14
C SER A 100 0.38 -13.12 -12.04
N LYS A 101 -0.27 -14.25 -12.36
CA LYS A 101 -0.37 -15.39 -11.44
C LYS A 101 0.99 -16.01 -11.15
N ALA A 102 1.76 -16.28 -12.21
CA ALA A 102 3.08 -16.89 -12.09
C ALA A 102 4.02 -15.97 -11.30
N ASP A 103 4.05 -14.68 -11.63
CA ASP A 103 4.86 -13.69 -10.92
C ASP A 103 4.49 -13.59 -9.43
N PHE A 104 3.19 -13.60 -9.13
CA PHE A 104 2.70 -13.58 -7.75
C PHE A 104 3.16 -14.81 -6.98
N PHE A 105 2.99 -16.03 -7.52
CA PHE A 105 3.39 -17.25 -6.83
C PHE A 105 4.90 -17.39 -6.71
N ASN A 106 5.67 -16.93 -7.68
CA ASN A 106 7.14 -16.89 -7.62
C ASN A 106 7.64 -15.89 -6.56
N SER A 107 6.93 -14.76 -6.38
CA SER A 107 7.32 -13.71 -5.44
C SER A 107 6.80 -13.91 -4.01
N LEU A 108 5.73 -14.70 -3.84
CA LEU A 108 5.06 -14.89 -2.55
C LEU A 108 5.96 -15.47 -1.45
N PRO A 109 6.83 -16.48 -1.70
CA PRO A 109 7.74 -17.00 -0.68
C PRO A 109 8.69 -15.93 -0.14
N VAL A 110 9.25 -15.11 -1.04
CA VAL A 110 10.17 -14.02 -0.70
C VAL A 110 9.46 -12.94 0.13
N LEU A 111 8.21 -12.60 -0.23
CA LEU A 111 7.39 -11.65 0.51
C LEU A 111 7.10 -12.14 1.94
N ILE A 112 6.66 -13.40 2.09
CA ILE A 112 6.38 -14.00 3.40
C ILE A 112 7.64 -14.00 4.27
N TRP A 113 8.78 -14.42 3.72
CA TRP A 113 10.04 -14.43 4.43
C TRP A 113 10.45 -13.04 4.93
N ASN A 114 10.45 -12.05 4.03
CA ASN A 114 10.95 -10.72 4.35
C ASN A 114 9.99 -9.92 5.24
N VAL A 115 8.68 -9.99 5.00
CA VAL A 115 7.69 -9.14 5.66
C VAL A 115 7.16 -9.77 6.94
N LEU A 116 6.87 -11.08 6.94
CA LEU A 116 6.25 -11.77 8.07
C LEU A 116 7.28 -12.44 8.98
N ILE A 117 8.23 -13.19 8.44
CA ILE A 117 9.14 -14.00 9.28
C ILE A 117 10.29 -13.13 9.81
N ARG A 118 11.10 -12.55 8.92
CA ARG A 118 12.32 -11.81 9.27
C ARG A 118 12.06 -10.61 10.18
N ASN A 119 11.00 -9.84 9.92
CA ASN A 119 10.68 -8.65 10.71
C ASN A 119 10.19 -9.00 12.12
N ASN A 120 9.38 -10.05 12.26
CA ASN A 120 8.93 -10.50 13.58
C ASN A 120 10.09 -11.09 14.40
N ILE A 121 10.97 -11.88 13.77
CA ILE A 121 12.18 -12.41 14.42
C ILE A 121 13.09 -11.27 14.91
N LYS A 122 13.39 -10.28 14.06
CA LYS A 122 14.19 -9.11 14.46
C LYS A 122 13.57 -8.33 15.61
N THR A 123 12.24 -8.13 15.57
CA THR A 123 11.52 -7.41 16.63
C THR A 123 11.56 -8.19 17.95
N PHE A 124 11.44 -9.52 17.89
CA PHE A 124 11.53 -10.40 19.05
C PHE A 124 12.91 -10.32 19.72
N PHE A 125 13.99 -10.48 18.96
CA PHE A 125 15.36 -10.40 19.50
C PHE A 125 15.72 -9.00 20.01
N LYS A 126 15.28 -7.92 19.34
CA LYS A 126 15.48 -6.55 19.83
C LYS A 126 14.74 -6.31 21.16
N ARG A 127 13.56 -6.89 21.34
CA ARG A 127 12.82 -6.85 22.61
C ARG A 127 13.55 -7.60 23.74
N GLN A 128 14.15 -8.76 23.46
CA GLN A 128 14.93 -9.50 24.46
C GLN A 128 16.17 -8.73 24.91
N SER A 129 16.92 -8.14 23.97
CA SER A 129 18.12 -7.34 24.28
C SER A 129 17.81 -6.08 25.13
N ILE A 130 16.70 -5.38 24.86
CA ILE A 130 16.28 -4.23 25.70
C ILE A 130 15.90 -4.70 27.10
N ARG A 131 15.21 -5.85 27.21
CA ARG A 131 14.75 -6.39 28.49
C ARG A 131 15.88 -6.92 29.35
N SER A 132 16.96 -7.46 28.76
CA SER A 132 18.18 -7.82 29.49
C SER A 132 18.97 -6.59 29.95
N ALA A 133 19.01 -5.52 29.16
CA ALA A 133 19.72 -4.27 29.51
C ALA A 133 18.96 -3.37 30.50
N SER A 134 17.74 -3.73 30.91
CA SER A 134 16.92 -2.97 31.88
C SER A 134 16.85 -3.66 33.26
N ILE A 135 17.55 -4.79 33.43
CA ILE A 135 17.62 -5.57 34.67
C ILE A 135 18.99 -5.43 35.36
N ASP A 136 19.92 -4.71 34.72
CA ASP A 136 21.19 -4.24 35.30
C ASP A 136 21.07 -2.76 35.69
#